data_AF-A0A1T2L7B7-F1
#
_entry.id   AF-A0A1T2L7B7-F1
#
_cell.length_a   1.000
_cell.length_b   1.000
_cell.length_c   1.000
_cell.angle_alpha   90.00
_cell.angle_beta   90.00
_cell.angle_gamma   90.00
#
_symmetry.space_group_name_H-M   'P 1'
#
loop_
_entity.id
_entity.type
_entity.pdbx_description
1 polymer ?
#
loop_
_entity_poly.entity_id
_entity_poly.type
_entity_poly.pdbx_seq_one_letter_code
_entity_poly.pdbx_strand_id
1 'polypeptide(L)' 'MAKKGKIQQAVVITAYINYLLAIGCMVLSYVKYQEHGSEHPVTAAFMASVVFFVGVGIVLHVIGRTNLPSLKVIPGE' A
#
# COMPACT_ATOMS: atom_id res chain seq x y z
N MET A 1 26.42 -7.83 -0.62
CA MET A 1 24.95 -7.68 -0.67
C MET A 1 24.46 -7.57 0.77
N ALA A 2 24.11 -6.37 1.25
CA ALA A 2 23.71 -6.15 2.64
C ALA A 2 22.45 -6.97 2.95
N LYS A 3 22.46 -7.67 4.08
CA LYS A 3 21.37 -8.57 4.52
C LYS A 3 20.14 -7.70 4.81
N LYS A 4 19.16 -7.68 3.90
CA LYS A 4 17.89 -6.97 4.12
C LYS A 4 17.29 -7.44 5.45
N GLY A 5 16.96 -6.51 6.34
CA GLY A 5 16.31 -6.85 7.60
C GLY A 5 14.98 -7.56 7.33
N LYS A 6 14.61 -8.53 8.18
CA LYS A 6 13.32 -9.27 8.06
C LYS A 6 12.11 -8.31 7.96
N ILE A 7 12.19 -7.17 8.64
CA ILE A 7 11.19 -6.09 8.61
C ILE A 7 11.08 -5.49 7.19
N GLN A 8 12.20 -5.25 6.52
CA GLN A 8 12.20 -4.65 5.19
C GLN A 8 11.57 -5.57 4.14
N GLN A 9 11.78 -6.89 4.26
CA GLN A 9 11.09 -7.86 3.41
C GLN A 9 9.59 -7.90 3.67
N ALA A 10 9.17 -7.86 4.94
CA ALA A 10 7.75 -7.79 5.31
C ALA A 10 7.08 -6.53 4.71
N VAL A 11 7.74 -5.37 4.80
CA VAL A 11 7.24 -4.10 4.23
C VAL A 11 7.04 -4.19 2.70
N VAL A 12 7.96 -4.82 1.97
CA VAL A 12 7.81 -5.04 0.51
C VAL A 12 6.63 -5.95 0.20
N ILE A 13 6.43 -7.03 0.97
CA ILE A 13 5.30 -7.94 0.77
C ILE A 13 3.98 -7.19 1.00
N THR A 14 3.89 -6.40 2.08
CA THR A 14 2.71 -5.58 2.37
C THR A 14 2.46 -4.55 1.28
N ALA A 15 3.51 -3.96 0.67
CA ALA A 15 3.35 -3.07 -0.48
C ALA A 15 2.66 -3.75 -1.66
N TYR A 16 3.09 -4.98 -2.02
CA TYR A 16 2.46 -5.74 -3.10
C TYR A 16 1.02 -6.13 -2.80
N ILE A 17 0.71 -6.49 -1.55
CA ILE A 17 -0.66 -6.74 -1.11
C ILE A 17 -1.53 -5.50 -1.31
N ASN A 18 -1.04 -4.31 -0.93
CA ASN A 18 -1.77 -3.05 -1.14
C ASN A 18 -2.06 -2.80 -2.63
N TYR A 19 -1.10 -3.06 -3.52
CA TYR A 19 -1.36 -2.92 -4.96
C TYR A 19 -2.39 -3.91 -5.49
N LEU A 20 -2.40 -5.16 -4.99
CA LEU A 20 -3.42 -6.14 -5.36
C LEU A 20 -4.82 -5.71 -4.86
N LEU A 21 -4.90 -5.18 -3.64
CA LEU A 21 -6.15 -4.64 -3.10
C LEU A 21 -6.63 -3.42 -3.90
N ALA A 22 -5.72 -2.55 -4.32
CA ALA A 22 -6.06 -1.40 -5.17
C ALA A 22 -6.71 -1.84 -6.49
N ILE A 23 -6.18 -2.89 -7.13
CA ILE A 23 -6.77 -3.48 -8.34
C ILE A 23 -8.18 -4.01 -8.04
N GLY A 24 -8.35 -4.73 -6.92
CA GLY A 24 -9.67 -5.22 -6.49
C GLY A 24 -10.67 -4.09 -6.26
N CYS A 25 -10.27 -3.02 -5.55
CA CYS A 25 -11.10 -1.84 -5.34
C CYS A 25 -11.44 -1.12 -6.65
N MET A 26 -10.52 -1.09 -7.62
CA MET A 26 -10.77 -0.49 -8.92
C MET A 26 -11.83 -1.25 -9.71
N VAL A 27 -11.77 -2.59 -9.72
CA VAL A 27 -12.78 -3.43 -10.36
C VAL A 27 -14.15 -3.26 -9.69
N LEU A 28 -14.20 -3.31 -8.35
CA LEU A 28 -15.44 -3.11 -7.60
C LEU A 28 -16.01 -1.70 -7.80
N SER A 29 -15.16 -0.69 -7.86
CA SER A 29 -15.56 0.69 -8.16
C SER A 29 -16.21 0.79 -9.53
N TYR A 30 -15.65 0.13 -10.56
CA TYR A 30 -16.21 0.14 -11.91
C TYR A 30 -17.59 -0.52 -11.96
N VAL A 31 -17.76 -1.66 -11.29
CA VAL A 31 -19.07 -2.33 -11.20
C VAL A 31 -20.08 -1.46 -10.47
N LYS A 32 -19.71 -0.89 -9.31
CA LYS A 32 -20.61 -0.05 -8.50
C LYS A 32 -20.94 1.30 -9.14
N TYR A 33 -20.01 1.84 -9.92
CA TYR A 33 -20.26 3.05 -10.69
C TYR A 33 -21.38 2.85 -11.73
N GLN A 34 -21.43 1.68 -12.38
CA GLN A 34 -22.52 1.38 -13.32
C GLN A 34 -23.87 1.18 -12.65
N GLU A 35 -23.89 0.68 -11.41
CA GLU A 35 -25.15 0.46 -10.69
C GLU A 35 -25.74 1.75 -10.10
N HIS A 36 -24.93 2.62 -9.49
CA HIS A 36 -25.42 3.73 -8.66
C HIS A 36 -24.81 5.10 -9.00
N GLY A 37 -23.92 5.19 -9.98
CA GLY A 37 -23.17 6.42 -10.30
C GLY A 37 -22.06 6.75 -9.29
N SER A 38 -21.36 7.86 -9.50
CA SER A 38 -20.24 8.32 -8.65
C SER A 38 -20.68 8.95 -7.33
N GLU A 39 -21.91 9.44 -7.23
CA GLU A 39 -22.41 10.16 -6.06
C GLU A 39 -22.82 9.20 -4.93
N HIS A 40 -22.98 7.91 -5.23
CA HIS A 40 -23.28 6.93 -4.22
C HIS A 40 -22.08 6.74 -3.28
N PRO A 41 -22.27 6.82 -1.95
CA PRO A 41 -21.17 6.83 -0.99
C PRO A 41 -20.29 5.59 -1.07
N VAL A 42 -20.87 4.44 -1.45
CA VAL A 42 -20.13 3.19 -1.66
C VAL A 42 -19.16 3.30 -2.84
N THR A 43 -19.61 3.83 -3.99
CA THR A 43 -18.76 4.01 -5.17
C THR A 43 -17.63 4.98 -4.86
N ALA A 44 -17.94 6.12 -4.22
CA ALA A 44 -16.96 7.11 -3.80
C ALA A 44 -15.92 6.52 -2.82
N ALA A 45 -16.35 5.72 -1.84
CA ALA A 45 -15.46 5.04 -0.89
C ALA A 45 -14.53 4.04 -1.59
N PHE A 46 -15.01 3.29 -2.58
CA PHE A 46 -14.16 2.40 -3.39
C PHE A 46 -13.15 3.19 -4.22
N MET A 47 -13.55 4.29 -4.86
CA MET A 47 -12.62 5.16 -5.60
C MET A 47 -11.54 5.74 -4.69
N ALA A 48 -11.90 6.23 -3.50
CA ALA A 48 -10.95 6.74 -2.52
C ALA A 48 -9.98 5.64 -2.03
N SER A 49 -10.51 4.43 -1.81
CA SER A 49 -9.72 3.27 -1.38
C SER A 49 -8.66 2.87 -2.41
N VAL A 50 -8.94 3.00 -3.72
CA VAL A 50 -7.92 2.79 -4.77
C VAL A 50 -6.74 3.74 -4.57
N VAL A 51 -7.00 5.04 -4.44
CA VAL A 51 -5.94 6.05 -4.27
C VAL A 51 -5.16 5.81 -2.98
N PHE A 52 -5.85 5.46 -1.90
CA PHE A 52 -5.23 5.13 -0.61
C PHE A 52 -4.30 3.92 -0.73
N PHE A 53 -4.78 2.79 -1.26
CA PHE A 53 -3.98 1.58 -1.38
C PHE A 53 -2.81 1.74 -2.35
N VAL A 54 -2.97 2.50 -3.45
CA VAL A 54 -1.85 2.84 -4.33
C VAL A 54 -0.82 3.71 -3.61
N GLY A 55 -1.27 4.78 -2.93
CA GLY A 55 -0.38 5.69 -2.21
C GLY A 55 0.41 4.98 -1.11
N VAL A 56 -0.29 4.22 -0.26
CA VAL A 56 0.32 3.39 0.78
C VAL A 56 1.28 2.36 0.16
N GLY A 57 0.85 1.68 -0.90
CA GLY A 57 1.69 0.75 -1.66
C GLY A 57 3.00 1.38 -2.14
N ILE A 58 2.96 2.59 -2.69
CA ILE A 58 4.16 3.33 -3.13
C ILE A 58 5.07 3.64 -1.96
N VAL A 59 4.54 4.16 -0.86
CA VAL A 59 5.33 4.50 0.34
C VAL A 59 6.02 3.25 0.89
N LEU A 60 5.30 2.15 1.09
CA LEU A 60 5.90 0.91 1.58
C LEU A 60 6.90 0.33 0.57
N HIS A 61 6.61 0.43 -0.73
CA HIS A 61 7.54 -0.03 -1.75
C HIS A 61 8.85 0.75 -1.68
N VAL A 62 8.79 2.08 -1.56
CA VAL A 62 9.99 2.93 -1.40
C VAL A 62 10.76 2.54 -0.15
N ILE A 63 10.11 2.48 1.02
CA ILE A 63 10.73 2.07 2.30
C ILE A 63 11.40 0.69 2.19
N GLY A 64 10.74 -0.26 1.51
CA GLY A 64 11.24 -1.60 1.29
C GLY A 64 12.43 -1.67 0.32
N ARG A 65 12.59 -0.68 -0.56
CA ARG A 65 13.67 -0.60 -1.55
C ARG A 65 14.83 0.28 -1.10
N THR A 66 14.64 1.21 -0.16
CA THR A 66 15.74 1.99 0.41
C THR A 66 16.68 1.11 1.23
N ASN A 67 17.98 1.36 1.12
CA ASN A 67 18.98 0.71 1.96
C ASN A 67 18.98 1.42 3.31
N LEU A 68 18.00 1.11 4.15
CA LEU A 68 17.90 1.73 5.47
C LEU A 68 19.06 1.23 6.34
N PRO A 69 19.91 2.14 6.88
CA PRO A 69 20.89 1.76 7.88
C PRO A 69 20.17 1.18 9.09
N SER A 70 20.81 0.23 9.77
CA SER A 70 20.25 -0.40 10.96
C SER A 70 20.02 0.68 12.04
N LEU A 71 18.76 1.10 12.27
CA LEU A 71 18.35 2.01 13.34
C LEU A 71 18.38 1.34 14.72
N LYS A 72 19.37 0.48 14.98
CA LYS A 72 19.64 -0.01 16.33
C LYS A 72 20.11 1.21 17.13
N VAL A 73 19.21 1.79 17.90
CA VAL A 73 19.58 2.66 19.02
C VAL A 73 20.41 1.77 19.94
N ILE A 74 21.71 2.07 20.05
CA ILE A 74 22.57 1.47 21.08
C ILE A 74 22.13 2.13 22.38
N PRO A 75 21.50 1.42 23.33
CA PRO A 75 21.24 1.98 24.64
C PRO A 75 22.57 1.95 25.40
N GLY A 76 23.24 3.09 25.56
CA GLY A 76 24.38 3.20 26.48
C GLY A 76 25.59 4.02 26.05
N GLU A 77 25.39 5.24 25.53
CA GLU A 77 26.36 6.34 25.78
C GLU A 77 25.63 7.56 26.32
#